data_AF-Q55BL7-F1
#
_entry.id   AF-Q55BL7-F1
#
_cell.length_a   1.000
_cell.length_b   1.000
_cell.length_c   1.000
_cell.angle_alpha   90.00
_cell.angle_beta   90.00
_cell.angle_gamma   90.00
#
_symmetry.space_group_name_H-M   'P 1'
#
loop_
_entity.id
_entity.type
_entity.pdbx_description
1 polymer ?
#
loop_
_entity_poly.entity_id
_entity_poly.type
_entity_poly.pdbx_seq_one_letter_code
_entity_poly.pdbx_strand_id
1 'polypeptide(L)'
;MQSNNNEQYIIQTFTELTHQHRNEEAIVFIGDILKQIPLKIYLLPNIITLLLQKDSELYNNELKPFFFYTGVFLSKTSTLKETVHQFMYYLFSNDIYERNYKELLLRYEKFVVGKDEKQYPLLMVFGSILHFMSWDDEYKAFKQSSKDRNFKNKSIEDRLEKNALSIEYKLNTSLSFFPNLEFIMKPLLKIMLYLGKIEESYILLLSFVNQYPLNPIGYILLGSYLIEHKSNDTDKIIHCYRTLINLDPISNNAFSVLLQLYYSTQIGNDDNDEDCDEEELISENMISFEEIFKLYTNRLSITPDDLEIWKLFYYFLKDNIANRNKLVKRVTSSFQCQSFLATCFNDFLDYQLSLSMLKFKAAIYYLLVSTANPDHAKNNNNNNNNNNNNNNNNNNNNNNNNNNNNNNNNNNNNNGLTYVNQCLSKRKNFQFSLLVLEFLESEFQNLK
;
A
#
# COMPACT_ATOMS: atom_id res chain seq x y z
N MET A 1 21.41 -25.24 -19.91
CA MET A 1 21.52 -23.78 -19.68
C MET A 1 20.43 -22.99 -20.41
N GLN A 2 20.16 -23.21 -21.69
CA GLN A 2 19.11 -22.46 -22.42
C GLN A 2 17.68 -22.63 -21.84
N SER A 3 17.34 -23.79 -21.27
CA SER A 3 16.04 -24.01 -20.64
C SER A 3 15.75 -23.03 -19.49
N ASN A 4 16.73 -22.84 -18.59
CA ASN A 4 16.53 -22.04 -17.36
C ASN A 4 16.34 -20.55 -17.67
N ASN A 5 17.00 -20.04 -18.72
CA ASN A 5 16.85 -18.65 -19.13
C ASN A 5 15.42 -18.37 -19.63
N ASN A 6 14.81 -19.31 -20.35
CA ASN A 6 13.43 -19.17 -20.80
C ASN A 6 12.44 -19.19 -19.62
N GLU A 7 12.69 -19.98 -18.57
CA GLU A 7 11.80 -20.03 -17.40
C GLU A 7 11.85 -18.74 -16.59
N GLN A 8 13.06 -18.21 -16.34
CA GLN A 8 13.22 -16.91 -15.68
C GLN A 8 12.58 -15.78 -16.48
N TYR A 9 12.71 -15.80 -17.81
CA TYR A 9 12.05 -14.83 -18.68
C TYR A 9 10.53 -14.91 -18.59
N ILE A 10 9.94 -16.12 -18.59
CA ILE A 10 8.48 -16.28 -18.44
C ILE A 10 8.02 -15.74 -17.08
N ILE A 11 8.74 -16.05 -15.99
CA ILE A 11 8.41 -15.58 -14.64
C ILE A 11 8.50 -14.05 -14.57
N GLN A 12 9.55 -13.46 -15.14
CA GLN A 12 9.74 -12.01 -15.18
C GLN A 12 8.64 -11.33 -16.00
N THR A 13 8.39 -11.80 -17.23
CA THR A 13 7.32 -11.26 -18.09
C THR A 13 5.95 -11.37 -17.41
N PHE A 14 5.66 -12.50 -16.74
CA PHE A 14 4.42 -12.65 -15.99
C PHE A 14 4.33 -11.61 -14.86
N THR A 15 5.41 -11.44 -14.11
CA THR A 15 5.50 -10.48 -13.00
C THR A 15 5.29 -9.06 -13.52
N GLU A 16 5.97 -8.68 -14.60
CA GLU A 16 5.85 -7.36 -15.24
C GLU A 16 4.42 -7.10 -15.74
N LEU A 17 3.80 -8.05 -16.46
CA LEU A 17 2.41 -7.91 -16.95
C LEU A 17 1.41 -7.74 -15.80
N THR A 18 1.63 -8.47 -14.69
CA THR A 18 0.79 -8.37 -13.49
C THR A 18 0.91 -6.98 -12.85
N HIS A 19 2.13 -6.46 -12.73
CA HIS A 19 2.42 -5.15 -12.13
C HIS A 19 2.01 -3.97 -13.02
N GLN A 20 2.10 -4.09 -14.35
CA GLN A 20 1.80 -2.99 -15.28
C GLN A 20 0.31 -2.79 -15.58
N HIS A 21 -0.59 -3.61 -15.00
CA HIS A 21 -2.04 -3.53 -15.24
C HIS A 21 -2.47 -3.67 -16.72
N ARG A 22 -1.67 -4.32 -17.58
CA ARG A 22 -2.01 -4.59 -19.00
C ARG A 22 -2.92 -5.81 -19.11
N ASN A 23 -4.18 -5.67 -18.69
CA ASN A 23 -5.10 -6.81 -18.50
C ASN A 23 -5.30 -7.66 -19.76
N GLU A 24 -5.49 -7.07 -20.94
CA GLU A 24 -5.71 -7.80 -22.19
C GLU A 24 -4.50 -8.66 -22.58
N GLU A 25 -3.30 -8.09 -22.52
CA GLU A 25 -2.06 -8.82 -22.83
C GLU A 25 -1.74 -9.90 -21.80
N ALA A 26 -1.97 -9.59 -20.52
CA ALA A 26 -1.87 -10.58 -19.47
C ALA A 26 -2.83 -11.75 -19.74
N ILE A 27 -4.05 -11.48 -20.19
CA ILE A 27 -5.04 -12.52 -20.47
C ILE A 27 -4.64 -13.39 -21.66
N VAL A 28 -4.19 -12.80 -22.76
CA VAL A 28 -3.71 -13.57 -23.92
C VAL A 28 -2.51 -14.45 -23.53
N PHE A 29 -1.51 -13.86 -22.89
CA PHE A 29 -0.30 -14.58 -22.46
C PHE A 29 -0.63 -15.72 -21.49
N ILE A 30 -1.53 -15.47 -20.53
CA ILE A 30 -1.88 -16.43 -19.49
C ILE A 30 -2.81 -17.51 -20.02
N GLY A 31 -3.76 -17.15 -20.88
CA GLY A 31 -4.61 -18.12 -21.57
C GLY A 31 -3.77 -19.16 -22.29
N ASP A 32 -2.70 -18.73 -22.96
CA ASP A 32 -1.80 -19.65 -23.65
C ASP A 32 -0.95 -20.48 -22.68
N ILE A 33 -0.53 -19.94 -21.53
CA ILE A 33 0.13 -20.71 -20.47
C ILE A 33 -0.81 -21.76 -19.86
N LEU A 34 -2.05 -21.40 -19.54
CA LEU A 34 -3.00 -22.29 -18.88
C LEU A 34 -3.47 -23.42 -19.80
N LYS A 35 -3.42 -23.21 -21.13
CA LYS A 35 -3.65 -24.25 -22.13
C LYS A 35 -2.49 -25.27 -22.22
N GLN A 36 -1.30 -24.95 -21.71
CA GLN A 36 -0.18 -25.88 -21.71
C GLN A 36 -0.42 -26.99 -20.68
N ILE A 37 -0.47 -28.24 -21.15
CA ILE A 37 -0.55 -29.43 -20.30
C ILE A 37 0.77 -30.20 -20.45
N PRO A 38 1.49 -30.48 -19.35
CA PRO A 38 1.21 -30.08 -17.97
C PRO A 38 1.57 -28.62 -17.67
N LEU A 39 0.78 -27.94 -16.84
CA LEU A 39 1.15 -26.62 -16.31
C LEU A 39 2.39 -26.76 -15.43
N LYS A 40 3.40 -25.91 -15.67
CA LYS A 40 4.61 -25.91 -14.85
C LYS A 40 4.32 -25.32 -13.47
N ILE A 41 4.56 -26.11 -12.42
CA ILE A 41 4.21 -25.78 -11.02
C ILE A 41 4.79 -24.44 -10.54
N TYR A 42 5.99 -24.05 -11.00
CA TYR A 42 6.60 -22.77 -10.58
C TYR A 42 5.84 -21.53 -11.06
N LEU A 43 4.90 -21.65 -12.00
CA LEU A 43 4.05 -20.55 -12.44
C LEU A 43 2.86 -20.32 -11.49
N LEU A 44 2.56 -21.28 -10.61
CA LEU A 44 1.37 -21.26 -9.77
C LEU A 44 1.35 -20.08 -8.78
N PRO A 45 2.45 -19.69 -8.10
CA PRO A 45 2.44 -18.50 -7.23
C PRO A 45 2.06 -17.23 -7.97
N ASN A 46 2.59 -17.05 -9.19
CA ASN A 46 2.30 -15.91 -10.05
C ASN A 46 0.85 -15.88 -10.52
N ILE A 47 0.32 -17.03 -10.93
CA ILE A 47 -1.10 -17.19 -11.27
C ILE A 47 -2.00 -16.85 -10.06
N ILE A 48 -1.64 -17.31 -8.86
CA ILE A 48 -2.35 -16.98 -7.61
C ILE A 48 -2.28 -15.49 -7.32
N THR A 49 -1.10 -14.87 -7.44
CA THR A 49 -0.94 -13.41 -7.25
C THR A 49 -1.84 -12.63 -8.18
N LEU A 50 -1.95 -13.04 -9.45
CA LEU A 50 -2.84 -12.41 -10.40
C LEU A 50 -4.32 -12.60 -10.04
N LEU A 51 -4.73 -13.82 -9.68
CA LEU A 51 -6.07 -14.12 -9.17
C LEU A 51 -6.44 -13.26 -7.96
N LEU A 52 -5.46 -12.96 -7.12
CA LEU A 52 -5.61 -12.15 -5.92
C LEU A 52 -5.68 -10.66 -6.19
N GLN A 53 -4.92 -10.18 -7.18
CA GLN A 53 -4.78 -8.75 -7.47
C GLN A 53 -5.78 -8.24 -8.51
N LYS A 54 -6.27 -9.10 -9.40
CA LYS A 54 -7.15 -8.71 -10.51
C LYS A 54 -8.54 -9.31 -10.32
N ASP A 55 -9.42 -8.56 -9.69
CA ASP A 55 -10.85 -8.85 -9.64
C ASP A 55 -11.56 -8.38 -10.92
N SER A 56 -10.93 -8.57 -12.09
CA SER A 56 -11.47 -8.05 -13.35
C SER A 56 -12.46 -9.05 -13.95
N GLU A 57 -13.66 -8.58 -14.28
CA GLU A 57 -14.71 -9.33 -14.98
C GLU A 57 -14.19 -10.09 -16.22
N LEU A 58 -13.25 -9.49 -16.96
CA LEU A 58 -12.64 -10.09 -18.16
C LEU A 58 -11.90 -11.40 -17.85
N TYR A 59 -11.20 -11.44 -16.72
CA TYR A 59 -10.48 -12.63 -16.25
C TYR A 59 -11.43 -13.74 -15.84
N ASN A 60 -12.53 -13.36 -15.19
CA ASN A 60 -13.59 -14.28 -14.77
C ASN A 60 -14.35 -14.88 -15.95
N ASN A 61 -14.51 -14.16 -17.06
CA ASN A 61 -15.22 -14.67 -18.22
C ASN A 61 -14.36 -15.60 -19.10
N GLU A 62 -13.10 -15.25 -19.37
CA GLU A 62 -12.28 -15.98 -20.34
C GLU A 62 -11.37 -17.06 -19.72
N LEU A 63 -10.71 -16.75 -18.60
CA LEU A 63 -9.66 -17.62 -18.03
C LEU A 63 -10.18 -18.57 -16.95
N LYS A 64 -11.34 -18.26 -16.36
CA LYS A 64 -11.96 -19.03 -15.28
C LYS A 64 -12.11 -20.53 -15.55
N PRO A 65 -12.63 -21.00 -16.71
CA PRO A 65 -12.72 -22.43 -16.97
C PRO A 65 -11.35 -23.12 -16.94
N PHE A 66 -10.31 -22.42 -17.41
CA PHE A 66 -8.94 -22.94 -17.41
C PHE A 66 -8.38 -23.05 -16.01
N PHE A 67 -8.65 -22.09 -15.10
CA PHE A 67 -8.21 -22.25 -13.72
C PHE A 67 -8.86 -23.43 -13.01
N PHE A 68 -10.16 -23.66 -13.20
CA PHE A 68 -10.80 -24.84 -12.63
C PHE A 68 -10.20 -26.13 -13.20
N TYR A 69 -9.94 -26.16 -14.51
CA TYR A 69 -9.27 -27.28 -15.15
C TYR A 69 -7.86 -27.51 -14.57
N THR A 70 -7.06 -26.45 -14.45
CA THR A 70 -5.73 -26.46 -13.83
C THR A 70 -5.80 -26.96 -12.40
N GLY A 71 -6.75 -26.50 -11.60
CA GLY A 71 -6.90 -26.90 -10.21
C GLY A 71 -7.29 -28.36 -10.07
N VAL A 72 -8.23 -28.85 -10.88
CA VAL A 72 -8.57 -30.28 -10.96
C VAL A 72 -7.36 -31.11 -11.39
N PHE A 73 -6.64 -30.68 -12.43
CA PHE A 73 -5.44 -31.37 -12.92
C PHE A 73 -4.36 -31.45 -11.85
N LEU A 74 -3.99 -30.31 -11.25
CA LEU A 74 -2.99 -30.24 -10.19
C LEU A 74 -3.42 -31.05 -8.96
N SER A 75 -4.71 -31.13 -8.65
CA SER A 75 -5.21 -31.93 -7.51
C SER A 75 -5.06 -33.45 -7.72
N LYS A 76 -4.86 -33.88 -8.97
CA LYS A 76 -4.62 -35.28 -9.35
C LYS A 76 -3.14 -35.60 -9.52
N THR A 77 -2.33 -34.62 -9.92
CA THR A 77 -0.92 -34.85 -10.34
C THR A 77 0.11 -34.29 -9.37
N SER A 78 -0.22 -33.26 -8.59
CA SER A 78 0.73 -32.58 -7.71
C SER A 78 0.89 -33.30 -6.37
N THR A 79 2.14 -33.46 -5.93
CA THR A 79 2.47 -33.84 -4.55
C THR A 79 2.31 -32.68 -3.57
N LEU A 80 2.34 -31.43 -4.07
CA LEU A 80 2.13 -30.20 -3.30
C LEU A 80 0.64 -29.98 -3.07
N LYS A 81 0.05 -30.79 -2.18
CA LYS A 81 -1.37 -30.68 -1.84
C LYS A 81 -1.72 -29.23 -1.49
N GLU A 82 -1.03 -28.62 -0.53
CA GLU A 82 -1.37 -27.29 -0.01
C GLU A 82 -1.56 -26.19 -1.07
N THR A 83 -0.61 -26.03 -2.00
CA THR A 83 -0.69 -24.95 -3.02
C THR A 83 -1.89 -25.11 -3.95
N VAL A 84 -2.25 -26.34 -4.30
CA VAL A 84 -3.44 -26.61 -5.12
C VAL A 84 -4.71 -26.26 -4.36
N HIS A 85 -4.74 -26.50 -3.05
CA HIS A 85 -5.90 -26.14 -2.23
C HIS A 85 -6.00 -24.63 -2.06
N GLN A 86 -4.90 -23.92 -1.81
CA GLN A 86 -4.89 -22.46 -1.76
C GLN A 86 -5.42 -21.89 -3.08
N PHE A 87 -4.92 -22.40 -4.22
CA PHE A 87 -5.39 -22.02 -5.54
C PHE A 87 -6.90 -22.25 -5.72
N MET A 88 -7.39 -23.46 -5.42
CA MET A 88 -8.82 -23.78 -5.52
C MET A 88 -9.67 -22.92 -4.60
N TYR A 89 -9.22 -22.74 -3.35
CA TYR A 89 -9.86 -21.87 -2.39
C TYR A 89 -9.95 -20.43 -2.91
N TYR A 90 -8.92 -19.90 -3.58
CA TYR A 90 -8.97 -18.57 -4.17
C TYR A 90 -9.94 -18.48 -5.34
N LEU A 91 -9.96 -19.48 -6.23
CA LEU A 91 -10.95 -19.54 -7.32
C LEU A 91 -12.38 -19.52 -6.79
N PHE A 92 -12.61 -20.36 -5.81
CA PHE A 92 -13.88 -20.50 -5.14
C PHE A 92 -14.29 -19.21 -4.40
N SER A 93 -13.35 -18.56 -3.72
CA SER A 93 -13.59 -17.28 -3.03
C SER A 93 -13.90 -16.12 -3.98
N ASN A 94 -13.31 -16.14 -5.19
CA ASN A 94 -13.63 -15.18 -6.24
C ASN A 94 -15.02 -15.46 -6.84
N ASP A 95 -15.36 -16.73 -7.08
CA ASP A 95 -16.66 -17.12 -7.64
C ASP A 95 -17.87 -16.76 -6.75
N ILE A 96 -17.68 -16.61 -5.44
CA ILE A 96 -18.73 -16.14 -4.52
C ILE A 96 -19.30 -14.77 -4.96
N TYR A 97 -18.52 -13.93 -5.65
CA TYR A 97 -18.98 -12.61 -6.12
C TYR A 97 -20.00 -12.68 -7.25
N GLU A 98 -19.89 -13.67 -8.14
CA GLU A 98 -20.77 -13.76 -9.32
C GLU A 98 -22.18 -14.22 -8.97
N ARG A 99 -22.48 -14.51 -7.70
CA ARG A 99 -23.80 -14.95 -7.20
C ARG A 99 -24.35 -16.20 -7.88
N ASN A 100 -23.51 -16.96 -8.58
CA ASN A 100 -23.88 -18.23 -9.20
C ASN A 100 -23.59 -19.40 -8.24
N TYR A 101 -24.19 -19.36 -7.04
CA TYR A 101 -23.92 -20.32 -5.97
C TYR A 101 -24.22 -21.76 -6.37
N LYS A 102 -25.22 -21.98 -7.23
CA LYS A 102 -25.60 -23.32 -7.70
C LYS A 102 -24.50 -23.93 -8.56
N GLU A 103 -23.96 -23.17 -9.51
CA GLU A 103 -22.86 -23.66 -10.35
C GLU A 103 -21.57 -23.82 -9.52
N LEU A 104 -21.30 -22.87 -8.65
CA LEU A 104 -20.16 -22.90 -7.74
C LEU A 104 -20.20 -24.13 -6.84
N LEU A 105 -21.36 -24.43 -6.26
CA LEU A 105 -21.57 -25.62 -5.43
C LEU A 105 -21.42 -26.90 -6.25
N LEU A 106 -21.94 -26.96 -7.48
CA LEU A 106 -21.77 -28.11 -8.36
C LEU A 106 -20.29 -28.35 -8.72
N ARG A 107 -19.52 -27.29 -8.99
CA ARG A 107 -18.08 -27.36 -9.25
C ARG A 107 -17.32 -27.83 -8.02
N TYR A 108 -17.67 -27.29 -6.85
CA TYR A 108 -17.13 -27.70 -5.57
C TYR A 108 -17.39 -29.19 -5.32
N GLU A 109 -18.63 -29.66 -5.41
CA GLU A 109 -19.00 -31.05 -5.17
C GLU A 109 -18.23 -31.99 -6.09
N LYS A 110 -18.13 -31.68 -7.39
CA LYS A 110 -17.33 -32.44 -8.36
C LYS A 110 -15.84 -32.50 -7.99
N PHE A 111 -15.30 -31.42 -7.44
CA PHE A 111 -13.90 -31.35 -7.03
C PHE A 111 -13.62 -32.15 -5.75
N VAL A 112 -14.57 -32.17 -4.83
CA VAL A 112 -14.42 -32.78 -3.49
C VAL A 112 -14.73 -34.27 -3.47
N VAL A 113 -15.39 -34.83 -4.49
CA VAL A 113 -15.66 -36.29 -4.56
C VAL A 113 -14.37 -37.10 -4.32
N GLY A 114 -14.39 -37.94 -3.28
CA GLY A 114 -13.28 -38.83 -2.92
C GLY A 114 -12.13 -38.17 -2.15
N LYS A 115 -12.26 -36.90 -1.77
CA LYS A 115 -11.29 -36.18 -0.94
C LYS A 115 -11.61 -36.37 0.55
N ASP A 116 -10.60 -36.66 1.36
CA ASP A 116 -10.72 -36.85 2.81
C ASP A 116 -10.82 -35.48 3.53
N GLU A 117 -11.87 -35.28 4.33
CA GLU A 117 -12.08 -34.04 5.09
C GLU A 117 -10.88 -33.66 5.96
N LYS A 118 -10.18 -34.65 6.54
CA LYS A 118 -9.00 -34.42 7.37
C LYS A 118 -7.79 -33.92 6.60
N GLN A 119 -7.68 -34.30 5.32
CA GLN A 119 -6.58 -33.87 4.46
C GLN A 119 -6.82 -32.50 3.85
N TYR A 120 -8.08 -32.05 3.81
CA TYR A 120 -8.49 -30.85 3.08
C TYR A 120 -9.44 -29.95 3.87
N PRO A 121 -9.10 -29.57 5.11
CA PRO A 121 -10.05 -28.88 5.99
C PRO A 121 -10.48 -27.51 5.47
N LEU A 122 -9.56 -26.71 4.88
CA LEU A 122 -9.91 -25.39 4.32
C LEU A 122 -10.94 -25.49 3.19
N LEU A 123 -10.78 -26.48 2.32
CA LEU A 123 -11.71 -26.76 1.24
C LEU A 123 -13.08 -27.16 1.79
N MET A 124 -13.10 -27.99 2.85
CA MET A 124 -14.35 -28.40 3.50
C MET A 124 -15.05 -27.26 4.23
N VAL A 125 -14.31 -26.35 4.87
CA VAL A 125 -14.89 -25.11 5.42
C VAL A 125 -15.55 -24.32 4.30
N PHE A 126 -14.83 -24.11 3.20
CA PHE A 126 -15.36 -23.37 2.06
C PHE A 126 -16.63 -24.02 1.48
N GLY A 127 -16.62 -25.33 1.27
CA GLY A 127 -17.81 -26.06 0.82
C GLY A 127 -18.99 -25.94 1.75
N SER A 128 -18.74 -25.99 3.06
CA SER A 128 -19.78 -25.85 4.06
C SER A 128 -20.36 -24.44 4.07
N ILE A 129 -19.54 -23.42 3.81
CA ILE A 129 -19.97 -22.05 3.58
C ILE A 129 -20.87 -21.94 2.33
N LEU A 130 -20.52 -22.60 1.21
CA LEU A 130 -21.39 -22.63 0.03
C LEU A 130 -22.73 -23.33 0.30
N HIS A 131 -22.69 -24.47 1.00
CA HIS A 131 -23.90 -25.16 1.40
C HIS A 131 -24.75 -24.29 2.34
N PHE A 132 -24.13 -23.52 3.23
CA PHE A 132 -24.82 -22.54 4.07
C PHE A 132 -25.55 -21.47 3.25
N MET A 133 -24.90 -20.90 2.23
CA MET A 133 -25.56 -19.93 1.34
C MET A 133 -26.75 -20.53 0.61
N SER A 134 -26.57 -21.71 0.00
CA SER A 134 -27.64 -22.41 -0.70
C SER A 134 -28.80 -22.74 0.25
N TRP A 135 -28.47 -23.13 1.48
CA TRP A 135 -29.46 -23.39 2.53
C TRP A 135 -30.20 -22.12 2.95
N ASP A 136 -29.51 -20.99 3.13
CA ASP A 136 -30.10 -19.71 3.52
C ASP A 136 -31.08 -19.20 2.45
N ASP A 137 -30.73 -19.34 1.16
CA ASP A 137 -31.62 -19.01 0.04
C ASP A 137 -32.89 -19.88 0.04
N GLU A 138 -32.74 -21.20 0.20
CA GLU A 138 -33.89 -22.11 0.31
C GLU A 138 -34.76 -21.80 1.53
N TYR A 139 -34.13 -21.47 2.66
CA TYR A 139 -34.81 -21.15 3.91
C TYR A 139 -35.58 -19.83 3.83
N LYS A 140 -35.01 -18.80 3.19
CA LYS A 140 -35.70 -17.53 2.89
C LYS A 140 -36.92 -17.76 1.99
N ALA A 141 -36.79 -18.55 0.92
CA ALA A 141 -37.90 -18.89 0.05
C ALA A 141 -39.01 -19.68 0.77
N PHE A 142 -38.63 -20.62 1.65
CA PHE A 142 -39.55 -21.33 2.52
C PHE A 142 -40.28 -20.39 3.49
N LYS A 143 -39.57 -19.45 4.12
CA LYS A 143 -40.18 -18.43 4.99
C LYS A 143 -41.14 -17.50 4.26
N GLN A 144 -40.85 -17.14 3.00
CA GLN A 144 -41.74 -16.31 2.22
C GLN A 144 -43.02 -17.08 1.84
N SER A 145 -42.89 -18.30 1.32
CA SER A 145 -44.04 -19.13 0.93
C SER A 145 -44.94 -19.55 2.11
N SER A 146 -44.38 -19.71 3.31
CA SER A 146 -45.14 -20.02 4.54
C SER A 146 -45.92 -18.83 5.10
N LYS A 147 -45.58 -17.58 4.72
CA LYS A 147 -46.42 -16.41 5.02
C LYS A 147 -47.66 -16.36 4.14
N ASP A 148 -47.53 -16.79 2.88
CA ASP A 148 -48.63 -16.70 1.90
C ASP A 148 -49.65 -17.83 2.05
N ARG A 149 -49.22 -18.98 2.56
CA ARG A 149 -50.04 -20.17 2.70
C ARG A 149 -49.99 -20.57 4.18
N ASN A 150 -51.13 -20.54 4.88
CA ASN A 150 -51.30 -21.06 6.25
C ASN A 150 -50.92 -22.56 6.42
N PHE A 151 -50.29 -23.17 5.43
CA PHE A 151 -49.83 -24.56 5.43
C PHE A 151 -48.32 -24.62 5.69
N LYS A 152 -47.95 -25.02 6.91
CA LYS A 152 -46.57 -25.37 7.26
C LYS A 152 -46.22 -26.71 6.60
N ASN A 153 -45.36 -26.69 5.58
CA ASN A 153 -44.83 -27.91 4.99
C ASN A 153 -43.71 -28.49 5.88
N LYS A 154 -44.11 -29.27 6.89
CA LYS A 154 -43.20 -29.89 7.87
C LYS A 154 -42.06 -30.68 7.22
N SER A 155 -42.32 -31.34 6.08
CA SER A 155 -41.27 -32.10 5.38
C SER A 155 -40.15 -31.22 4.82
N ILE A 156 -40.44 -29.99 4.38
CA ILE A 156 -39.41 -29.05 3.92
C ILE A 156 -38.64 -28.49 5.12
N GLU A 157 -39.34 -28.18 6.21
CA GLU A 157 -38.75 -27.72 7.47
C GLU A 157 -37.76 -28.74 8.03
N ASP A 158 -38.16 -30.01 8.17
CA ASP A 158 -37.31 -31.11 8.64
C ASP A 158 -36.07 -31.30 7.74
N ARG A 159 -36.23 -31.13 6.42
CA ARG A 159 -35.12 -31.21 5.44
C ARG A 159 -34.14 -30.05 5.63
N LEU A 160 -34.65 -28.82 5.78
CA LEU A 160 -33.82 -27.64 6.00
C LEU A 160 -33.09 -27.71 7.33
N GLU A 161 -33.73 -28.20 8.39
CA GLU A 161 -33.08 -28.42 9.69
C GLU A 161 -31.96 -29.46 9.60
N LYS A 162 -32.22 -30.60 8.94
CA LYS A 162 -31.17 -31.62 8.70
C LYS A 162 -29.99 -31.07 7.91
N ASN A 163 -30.24 -30.23 6.90
CA ASN A 163 -29.18 -29.58 6.13
C ASN A 163 -28.37 -28.60 6.99
N ALA A 164 -29.03 -27.80 7.84
CA ALA A 164 -28.37 -26.89 8.76
C ALA A 164 -27.42 -27.63 9.72
N LEU A 165 -27.89 -28.71 10.34
CA LEU A 165 -27.09 -29.55 11.23
C LEU A 165 -25.90 -30.20 10.50
N SER A 166 -26.10 -30.63 9.24
CA SER A 166 -25.01 -31.18 8.44
C SER A 166 -23.94 -30.13 8.10
N ILE A 167 -24.36 -28.89 7.82
CA ILE A 167 -23.45 -27.77 7.53
C ILE A 167 -22.65 -27.42 8.79
N GLU A 168 -23.33 -27.28 9.93
CA GLU A 168 -22.72 -27.00 11.22
C GLU A 168 -21.69 -28.08 11.60
N TYR A 169 -22.06 -29.35 11.47
CA TYR A 169 -21.14 -30.47 11.74
C TYR A 169 -19.88 -30.40 10.88
N LYS A 170 -20.03 -30.15 9.57
CA LYS A 170 -18.88 -30.04 8.65
C LYS A 170 -18.02 -28.83 8.94
N LEU A 171 -18.61 -27.68 9.25
CA LEU A 171 -17.87 -26.48 9.66
C LEU A 171 -17.07 -26.74 10.93
N ASN A 172 -17.71 -27.24 11.99
CA ASN A 172 -17.07 -27.52 13.26
C ASN A 172 -15.93 -28.54 13.11
N THR A 173 -16.18 -29.62 12.37
CA THR A 173 -15.16 -30.64 12.11
C THR A 173 -13.98 -30.06 11.33
N SER A 174 -14.24 -29.31 10.26
CA SER A 174 -13.18 -28.75 9.41
C SER A 174 -12.38 -27.66 10.14
N LEU A 175 -13.05 -26.80 10.90
CA LEU A 175 -12.41 -25.78 11.74
C LEU A 175 -11.58 -26.40 12.87
N SER A 176 -11.98 -27.56 13.40
CA SER A 176 -11.19 -28.28 14.41
C SER A 176 -9.85 -28.80 13.87
N PHE A 177 -9.78 -29.10 12.57
CA PHE A 177 -8.53 -29.48 11.89
C PHE A 177 -7.74 -28.29 11.37
N PHE A 178 -8.35 -27.10 11.28
CA PHE A 178 -7.73 -25.91 10.73
C PHE A 178 -7.96 -24.69 11.65
N PRO A 179 -7.09 -24.48 12.64
CA PRO A 179 -7.28 -23.41 13.62
C PRO A 179 -6.95 -22.02 13.06
N ASN A 180 -6.29 -21.91 11.89
CA ASN A 180 -5.94 -20.61 11.34
C ASN A 180 -7.14 -19.97 10.62
N LEU A 181 -7.86 -19.10 11.32
CA LEU A 181 -9.00 -18.37 10.77
C LEU A 181 -8.64 -17.40 9.64
N GLU A 182 -7.37 -17.07 9.41
CA GLU A 182 -6.92 -16.11 8.40
C GLU A 182 -7.46 -16.42 7.00
N PHE A 183 -7.36 -17.68 6.58
CA PHE A 183 -7.86 -18.14 5.28
C PHE A 183 -9.38 -18.26 5.24
N ILE A 184 -10.11 -18.02 6.30
CA ILE A 184 -11.58 -18.08 6.26
C ILE A 184 -12.16 -16.70 6.50
N MET A 185 -11.39 -15.81 7.15
CA MET A 185 -11.80 -14.48 7.53
C MET A 185 -12.23 -13.64 6.32
N LYS A 186 -11.41 -13.59 5.26
CA LYS A 186 -11.75 -12.78 4.06
C LYS A 186 -13.04 -13.26 3.37
N PRO A 187 -13.24 -14.56 3.04
CA PRO A 187 -14.52 -15.03 2.51
C PRO A 187 -15.66 -14.82 3.49
N LEU A 188 -15.49 -15.17 4.77
CA LEU A 188 -16.55 -15.05 5.76
C LEU A 188 -17.04 -13.60 5.88
N LEU A 189 -16.13 -12.63 5.92
CA LEU A 189 -16.48 -11.20 5.92
C LEU A 189 -17.21 -10.79 4.66
N LYS A 190 -16.72 -11.20 3.49
CA LYS A 190 -17.40 -10.92 2.22
C LYS A 190 -18.84 -11.43 2.22
N ILE A 191 -19.08 -12.60 2.82
CA ILE A 191 -20.41 -13.21 2.91
C ILE A 191 -21.29 -12.49 3.92
N MET A 192 -20.74 -12.11 5.07
CA MET A 192 -21.48 -11.35 6.07
C MET A 192 -21.89 -9.98 5.54
N LEU A 193 -20.97 -9.28 4.86
CA LEU A 193 -21.27 -8.04 4.14
C LEU A 193 -22.34 -8.25 3.07
N TYR A 194 -22.26 -9.33 2.29
CA TYR A 194 -23.29 -9.70 1.31
C TYR A 194 -24.67 -9.92 1.95
N LEU A 195 -24.72 -10.59 3.11
CA LEU A 195 -25.96 -10.82 3.86
C LEU A 195 -26.48 -9.55 4.58
N GLY A 196 -25.84 -8.40 4.39
CA GLY A 196 -26.18 -7.14 5.06
C GLY A 196 -25.86 -7.12 6.56
N LYS A 197 -25.07 -8.09 7.04
CA LYS A 197 -24.65 -8.22 8.44
C LYS A 197 -23.43 -7.33 8.73
N ILE A 198 -23.60 -6.02 8.49
CA ILE A 198 -22.51 -5.05 8.52
C ILE A 198 -21.91 -4.95 9.92
N GLU A 199 -22.73 -4.86 10.97
CA GLU A 199 -22.24 -4.73 12.35
C GLU A 199 -21.63 -6.03 12.88
N GLU A 200 -22.18 -7.20 12.52
CA GLU A 200 -21.57 -8.47 12.90
C GLU A 200 -20.21 -8.68 12.23
N SER A 201 -20.04 -8.21 10.99
CA SER A 201 -18.72 -8.21 10.32
C SER A 201 -17.70 -7.38 11.08
N TYR A 202 -18.11 -6.21 11.60
CA TYR A 202 -17.25 -5.38 12.43
C TYR A 202 -16.83 -6.08 13.73
N ILE A 203 -17.80 -6.69 14.43
CA ILE A 203 -17.55 -7.42 15.68
C ILE A 203 -16.61 -8.61 15.42
N LEU A 204 -16.81 -9.33 14.32
CA LEU A 204 -15.93 -10.43 13.92
C LEU A 204 -14.49 -9.93 13.66
N LEU A 205 -14.34 -8.83 12.93
CA LEU A 205 -13.03 -8.22 12.65
C LEU A 205 -12.31 -7.77 13.92
N LEU A 206 -13.01 -7.09 14.83
CA LEU A 206 -12.45 -6.70 16.13
C LEU A 206 -12.02 -7.92 16.94
N SER A 207 -12.86 -8.97 16.97
CA SER A 207 -12.55 -10.21 17.68
C SER A 207 -11.31 -10.88 17.08
N PHE A 208 -11.19 -10.89 15.74
CA PHE A 208 -10.04 -11.44 15.04
C PHE A 208 -8.75 -10.68 15.35
N VAL A 209 -8.77 -9.34 15.26
CA VAL A 209 -7.60 -8.50 15.59
C VAL A 209 -7.22 -8.66 17.07
N ASN A 210 -8.19 -8.72 17.99
CA ASN A 210 -7.93 -8.92 19.41
C ASN A 210 -7.32 -10.31 19.71
N GLN A 211 -7.74 -11.34 18.98
CA GLN A 211 -7.20 -12.69 19.14
C GLN A 211 -5.82 -12.85 18.47
N TYR A 212 -5.57 -12.12 17.39
CA TYR A 212 -4.33 -12.17 16.60
C TYR A 212 -3.72 -10.78 16.38
N PRO A 213 -3.29 -10.07 17.44
CA PRO A 213 -2.89 -8.65 17.36
C PRO A 213 -1.61 -8.40 16.56
N LEU A 214 -0.85 -9.44 16.21
CA LEU A 214 0.34 -9.37 15.36
C LEU A 214 0.07 -9.77 13.90
N ASN A 215 -1.17 -10.10 13.52
CA ASN A 215 -1.50 -10.49 12.16
C ASN A 215 -1.83 -9.25 11.29
N PRO A 216 -0.98 -8.88 10.32
CA PRO A 216 -1.20 -7.71 9.48
C PRO A 216 -2.50 -7.81 8.65
N ILE A 217 -2.92 -9.02 8.27
CA ILE A 217 -4.15 -9.21 7.48
C ILE A 217 -5.38 -8.78 8.27
N GLY A 218 -5.40 -8.96 9.59
CA GLY A 218 -6.48 -8.49 10.44
C GLY A 218 -6.67 -6.97 10.35
N TYR A 219 -5.58 -6.21 10.40
CA TYR A 219 -5.61 -4.75 10.26
C TYR A 219 -5.90 -4.28 8.84
N ILE A 220 -5.44 -5.00 7.81
CA ILE A 220 -5.84 -4.73 6.42
C ILE A 220 -7.36 -4.85 6.29
N LEU A 221 -7.93 -5.97 6.74
CA LEU A 221 -9.35 -6.23 6.62
C LEU A 221 -10.20 -5.27 7.46
N LEU A 222 -9.77 -4.97 8.70
CA LEU A 222 -10.45 -4.02 9.58
C LEU A 222 -10.37 -2.59 9.03
N GLY A 223 -9.19 -2.15 8.58
CA GLY A 223 -8.99 -0.84 7.99
C GLY A 223 -9.84 -0.63 6.73
N SER A 224 -9.85 -1.60 5.82
CA SER A 224 -10.69 -1.55 4.62
C SER A 224 -12.18 -1.49 4.96
N TYR A 225 -12.63 -2.32 5.92
CA TYR A 225 -14.02 -2.28 6.41
C TYR A 225 -14.39 -0.90 6.97
N LEU A 226 -13.51 -0.30 7.78
CA LEU A 226 -13.75 1.01 8.38
C LEU A 226 -13.84 2.10 7.31
N ILE A 227 -12.98 2.09 6.30
CA ILE A 227 -13.07 3.05 5.17
C ILE A 227 -14.41 2.91 4.44
N GLU A 228 -14.86 1.68 4.17
CA GLU A 228 -16.06 1.43 3.36
C GLU A 228 -17.37 1.69 4.12
N HIS A 229 -17.44 1.34 5.40
CA HIS A 229 -18.70 1.35 6.16
C HIS A 229 -18.73 2.30 7.36
N LYS A 230 -17.57 2.78 7.82
CA LYS A 230 -17.44 3.67 8.98
C LYS A 230 -16.43 4.79 8.72
N SER A 231 -16.49 5.41 7.54
CA SER A 231 -15.52 6.41 7.06
C SER A 231 -15.34 7.61 8.00
N ASN A 232 -16.38 7.93 8.79
CA ASN A 232 -16.35 9.01 9.80
C ASN A 232 -15.46 8.66 11.02
N ASP A 233 -15.09 7.40 11.22
CA ASP A 233 -14.27 6.92 12.34
C ASP A 233 -12.77 6.99 11.98
N THR A 234 -12.33 8.17 11.54
CA THR A 234 -10.99 8.41 10.99
C THR A 234 -9.88 7.99 11.97
N ASP A 235 -10.09 8.19 13.26
CA ASP A 235 -9.15 7.83 14.32
C ASP A 235 -8.86 6.32 14.36
N LYS A 236 -9.91 5.50 14.23
CA LYS A 236 -9.73 4.03 14.16
C LYS A 236 -9.09 3.60 12.86
N ILE A 237 -9.40 4.26 11.74
CA ILE A 237 -8.75 3.98 10.45
C ILE A 237 -7.25 4.24 10.58
N ILE A 238 -6.87 5.42 11.09
CA ILE A 238 -5.48 5.81 11.32
C ILE A 238 -4.79 4.81 12.26
N HIS A 239 -5.43 4.46 13.38
CA HIS A 239 -4.88 3.47 14.30
C HIS A 239 -4.62 2.11 13.65
N CYS A 240 -5.57 1.61 12.84
CA CYS A 240 -5.41 0.35 12.13
C CYS A 240 -4.20 0.38 11.18
N TYR A 241 -4.08 1.43 10.37
CA TYR A 241 -3.01 1.52 9.39
C TYR A 241 -1.64 1.88 9.98
N ARG A 242 -1.58 2.65 11.08
CA ARG A 242 -0.35 2.82 11.88
C ARG A 242 0.14 1.49 12.43
N THR A 243 -0.77 0.70 13.00
CA THR A 243 -0.43 -0.61 13.54
C THR A 243 0.01 -1.56 12.43
N LEU A 244 -0.65 -1.51 11.27
CA LEU A 244 -0.25 -2.27 10.10
C LEU A 244 1.14 -1.90 9.60
N ILE A 245 1.52 -0.62 9.53
CA ILE A 245 2.89 -0.21 9.16
C ILE A 245 3.91 -0.72 10.17
N ASN A 246 3.58 -0.73 11.47
CA ASN A 246 4.50 -1.25 12.49
C ASN A 246 4.72 -2.77 12.34
N LEU A 247 3.70 -3.51 11.90
CA LEU A 247 3.77 -4.96 11.66
C LEU A 247 4.38 -5.31 10.30
N ASP A 248 4.07 -4.52 9.27
CA ASP A 248 4.50 -4.67 7.89
C ASP A 248 4.92 -3.31 7.30
N PRO A 249 6.19 -2.90 7.51
CA PRO A 249 6.70 -1.60 7.06
C PRO A 249 6.69 -1.39 5.54
N ILE A 250 6.56 -2.47 4.76
CA ILE A 250 6.50 -2.42 3.29
C ILE A 250 5.07 -2.46 2.75
N SER A 251 4.06 -2.45 3.63
CA SER A 251 2.65 -2.52 3.25
C SER A 251 2.22 -1.32 2.40
N ASN A 252 2.04 -1.54 1.10
CA ASN A 252 1.51 -0.54 0.18
C ASN A 252 0.14 0.00 0.60
N ASN A 253 -0.74 -0.89 1.07
CA ASN A 253 -2.10 -0.50 1.46
C ASN A 253 -2.07 0.50 2.61
N ALA A 254 -1.26 0.23 3.64
CA ALA A 254 -1.18 1.11 4.80
C ALA A 254 -0.57 2.46 4.47
N PHE A 255 0.51 2.44 3.69
CA PHE A 255 1.18 3.64 3.23
C PHE A 255 0.24 4.54 2.42
N SER A 256 -0.45 3.97 1.42
CA SER A 256 -1.35 4.73 0.55
C SER A 256 -2.54 5.31 1.30
N VAL A 257 -3.15 4.56 2.23
CA VAL A 257 -4.29 5.06 3.01
C VAL A 257 -3.87 6.21 3.93
N LEU A 258 -2.75 6.09 4.67
CA LEU A 258 -2.30 7.17 5.55
C LEU A 258 -1.94 8.42 4.75
N LEU A 259 -1.32 8.27 3.58
CA LEU A 259 -1.02 9.40 2.70
C LEU A 259 -2.29 10.06 2.17
N GLN A 260 -3.29 9.27 1.77
CA GLN A 260 -4.58 9.80 1.31
C GLN A 260 -5.31 10.56 2.43
N LEU A 261 -5.34 10.00 3.65
CA LEU A 261 -5.93 10.65 4.81
C LEU A 261 -5.20 11.95 5.14
N TYR A 262 -3.87 11.96 5.09
CA TYR A 262 -3.07 13.17 5.24
C TYR A 262 -3.50 14.27 4.27
N TYR A 263 -3.57 13.98 2.96
CA TYR A 263 -4.00 14.98 1.98
C TYR A 263 -5.46 15.41 2.17
N SER A 264 -6.36 14.51 2.54
CA SER A 264 -7.76 14.87 2.81
C SER A 264 -7.90 15.87 3.97
N THR A 265 -7.02 15.78 4.98
CA THR A 265 -6.99 16.75 6.08
C THR A 265 -6.35 18.08 5.72
N GLN A 266 -5.47 18.13 4.70
CA GLN A 266 -4.88 19.40 4.26
C GLN A 266 -5.85 20.22 3.42
N ILE A 267 -6.61 19.59 2.52
CA ILE A 267 -7.55 20.29 1.63
C ILE A 267 -8.60 21.09 2.41
N GLY A 268 -9.04 20.59 3.58
CA GLY A 268 -10.02 21.29 4.41
C GLY A 268 -9.51 22.56 5.08
N ASN A 269 -8.19 22.79 5.14
CA ASN A 269 -7.62 23.94 5.84
C ASN A 269 -7.37 25.15 4.94
N ASP A 270 -7.19 24.95 3.63
CA ASP A 270 -6.80 26.04 2.72
C ASP A 270 -7.98 27.00 2.42
N ASP A 271 -9.23 26.60 2.64
CA ASP A 271 -10.41 27.44 2.34
C ASP A 271 -10.78 28.43 3.47
N ASN A 272 -10.17 28.32 4.66
CA ASN A 272 -10.48 29.18 5.82
C ASN A 272 -9.44 30.28 6.11
N ASP A 273 -8.51 30.51 5.18
CA ASP A 273 -7.53 31.58 5.26
C ASP A 273 -8.21 32.95 5.10
N GLU A 274 -8.55 33.63 6.21
CA GLU A 274 -8.07 35.01 6.40
C GLU A 274 -8.21 35.61 7.82
N ASP A 275 -9.01 35.11 8.78
CA ASP A 275 -9.18 35.89 10.05
C ASP A 275 -9.56 35.10 11.34
N CYS A 276 -9.40 33.78 11.41
CA CYS A 276 -9.71 33.03 12.64
C CYS A 276 -8.44 32.69 13.45
N ASP A 277 -8.10 33.55 14.42
CA ASP A 277 -7.06 33.34 15.45
C ASP A 277 -7.39 32.22 16.47
N GLU A 278 -8.39 31.38 16.20
CA GLU A 278 -8.68 30.25 17.09
C GLU A 278 -7.71 29.11 16.76
N GLU A 279 -6.81 28.83 17.72
CA GLU A 279 -6.10 27.55 17.85
C GLU A 279 -7.15 26.43 18.02
N GLU A 280 -7.92 26.17 16.96
CA GLU A 280 -8.94 25.14 16.93
C GLU A 280 -8.25 23.83 17.27
N LEU A 281 -8.84 23.12 18.23
CA LEU A 281 -8.28 21.95 18.90
C LEU A 281 -7.92 20.90 17.84
N ILE A 282 -6.69 20.96 17.31
CA ILE A 282 -6.18 20.01 16.32
C ILE A 282 -6.38 18.64 16.95
N SER A 283 -7.26 17.82 16.37
CA SER A 283 -7.55 16.51 16.94
C SER A 283 -6.22 15.77 17.09
N GLU A 284 -5.96 15.23 18.29
CA GLU A 284 -4.70 14.54 18.62
C GLU A 284 -4.36 13.39 17.66
N ASN A 285 -5.35 12.98 16.84
CA ASN A 285 -5.26 11.89 15.89
C ASN A 285 -4.98 12.32 14.44
N MET A 286 -4.84 13.61 14.13
CA MET A 286 -4.44 14.03 12.77
C MET A 286 -3.05 13.48 12.40
N ILE A 287 -2.89 13.09 11.14
CA ILE A 287 -1.61 12.64 10.61
C ILE A 287 -0.75 13.87 10.36
N SER A 288 0.34 14.02 11.11
CA SER A 288 1.28 15.12 10.92
C SER A 288 2.14 14.94 9.67
N PHE A 289 2.66 16.05 9.14
CA PHE A 289 3.65 15.99 8.07
C PHE A 289 4.88 15.18 8.52
N GLU A 290 5.35 15.40 9.74
CA GLU A 290 6.52 14.73 10.32
C GLU A 290 6.33 13.21 10.35
N GLU A 291 5.11 12.74 10.60
CA GLU A 291 4.77 11.33 10.53
C GLU A 291 4.85 10.79 9.11
N ILE A 292 4.22 11.42 8.11
CA ILE A 292 4.30 10.97 6.71
C ILE A 292 5.74 11.01 6.21
N PHE A 293 6.49 12.06 6.55
CA PHE A 293 7.92 12.17 6.25
C PHE A 293 8.68 10.98 6.83
N LYS A 294 8.46 10.65 8.11
CA LYS A 294 9.07 9.49 8.75
C LYS A 294 8.69 8.17 8.07
N LEU A 295 7.44 8.03 7.61
CA LEU A 295 7.00 6.85 6.84
C LEU A 295 7.80 6.71 5.54
N TYR A 296 7.95 7.79 4.77
CA TYR A 296 8.78 7.78 3.55
C TYR A 296 10.23 7.43 3.87
N THR A 297 10.85 8.05 4.88
CA THR A 297 12.25 7.79 5.22
C THR A 297 12.48 6.35 5.68
N ASN A 298 11.58 5.80 6.51
CA ASN A 298 11.66 4.41 6.95
C ASN A 298 11.55 3.47 5.76
N ARG A 299 10.60 3.73 4.86
CA ARG A 299 10.36 2.88 3.71
C ARG A 299 11.52 2.90 2.70
N LEU A 300 12.07 4.08 2.41
CA LEU A 300 13.26 4.25 1.58
C LEU A 300 14.52 3.63 2.21
N SER A 301 14.59 3.52 3.53
CA SER A 301 15.69 2.80 4.19
C SER A 301 15.62 1.28 3.99
N ILE A 302 14.41 0.73 3.81
CA ILE A 302 14.18 -0.71 3.56
C ILE A 302 14.29 -1.03 2.07
N THR A 303 13.79 -0.14 1.22
CA THR A 303 13.70 -0.30 -0.24
C THR A 303 14.38 0.85 -0.99
N PRO A 304 15.71 1.03 -0.85
CA PRO A 304 16.42 2.17 -1.42
C PRO A 304 16.45 2.20 -2.95
N ASP A 305 16.17 1.08 -3.61
CA ASP A 305 16.19 0.94 -5.07
C ASP A 305 14.80 1.05 -5.73
N ASP A 306 13.74 1.27 -4.96
CA ASP A 306 12.37 1.37 -5.47
C ASP A 306 12.09 2.77 -6.07
N LEU A 307 12.16 2.87 -7.40
CA LEU A 307 12.00 4.12 -8.13
C LEU A 307 10.64 4.78 -7.90
N GLU A 308 9.58 4.01 -7.72
CA GLU A 308 8.23 4.55 -7.56
C GLU A 308 8.07 5.20 -6.18
N ILE A 309 8.69 4.65 -5.14
CA ILE A 309 8.70 5.27 -3.80
C ILE A 309 9.49 6.59 -3.85
N TRP A 310 10.63 6.64 -4.54
CA TRP A 310 11.39 7.87 -4.72
C TRP A 310 10.61 8.95 -5.46
N LYS A 311 9.88 8.58 -6.52
CA LYS A 311 8.97 9.50 -7.24
C LYS A 311 7.88 10.05 -6.32
N LEU A 312 7.18 9.16 -5.61
CA LEU A 312 6.13 9.56 -4.67
C LEU A 312 6.66 10.48 -3.57
N PHE A 313 7.87 10.21 -3.07
CA PHE A 313 8.49 11.06 -2.06
C PHE A 313 8.86 12.44 -2.60
N TYR A 314 9.37 12.51 -3.83
CA TYR A 314 9.64 13.77 -4.51
C TYR A 314 8.38 14.63 -4.64
N TYR A 315 7.27 14.06 -5.12
CA TYR A 315 6.01 14.80 -5.24
C TYR A 315 5.47 15.22 -3.87
N PHE A 316 5.51 14.34 -2.88
CA PHE A 316 5.13 14.70 -1.52
C PHE A 316 5.93 15.90 -0.98
N LEU A 317 7.26 15.91 -1.16
CA LEU A 317 8.10 17.03 -0.75
C LEU A 317 7.78 18.30 -1.56
N LYS A 318 7.61 18.17 -2.88
CA LYS A 318 7.30 19.28 -3.79
C LYS A 318 6.00 19.97 -3.37
N ASP A 319 4.93 19.20 -3.14
CA ASP A 319 3.60 19.70 -2.77
C ASP A 319 3.63 20.41 -1.41
N ASN A 320 4.45 19.92 -0.47
CA ASN A 320 4.55 20.46 0.88
C ASN A 320 5.52 21.63 1.04
N ILE A 321 6.57 21.69 0.19
CA ILE A 321 7.54 22.80 0.19
C ILE A 321 6.92 24.05 -0.41
N ALA A 322 6.11 23.92 -1.47
CA ALA A 322 5.45 25.04 -2.12
C ALA A 322 4.60 25.88 -1.15
N ASN A 323 3.93 25.23 -0.20
CA ASN A 323 2.95 25.88 0.66
C ASN A 323 3.51 26.45 1.98
N ARG A 324 4.73 26.09 2.43
CA ARG A 324 5.11 26.39 3.83
C ARG A 324 6.60 26.71 4.08
N ASN A 325 6.91 27.99 4.25
CA ASN A 325 8.15 28.47 4.92
C ASN A 325 8.34 27.89 6.35
N LYS A 326 7.24 27.56 7.06
CA LYS A 326 7.28 27.00 8.43
C LYS A 326 7.70 25.53 8.45
N LEU A 327 7.24 24.75 7.46
CA LEU A 327 7.47 23.30 7.40
C LEU A 327 8.95 22.99 7.17
N VAL A 328 9.55 23.74 6.24
CA VAL A 328 10.96 23.71 5.92
C VAL A 328 11.84 23.80 7.18
N LYS A 329 11.54 24.74 8.10
CA LYS A 329 12.31 24.89 9.35
C LYS A 329 12.18 23.67 10.26
N ARG A 330 11.02 23.00 10.28
CA ARG A 330 10.81 21.79 11.10
C ARG A 330 11.55 20.58 10.55
N VAL A 331 11.47 20.36 9.24
CA VAL A 331 12.11 19.20 8.60
C VAL A 331 13.63 19.28 8.73
N THR A 332 14.20 20.43 8.40
CA THR A 332 15.65 20.62 8.32
C THR A 332 16.33 20.68 9.69
N SER A 333 15.60 21.09 10.72
CA SER A 333 16.07 21.02 12.11
C SER A 333 15.89 19.64 12.75
N SER A 334 15.08 18.76 12.15
CA SER A 334 14.91 17.41 12.69
C SER A 334 16.18 16.58 12.50
N PHE A 335 16.63 15.95 13.59
CA PHE A 335 17.70 14.95 13.57
C PHE A 335 17.42 13.82 12.56
N GLN A 336 16.13 13.52 12.32
CA GLN A 336 15.68 12.52 11.36
C GLN A 336 16.04 12.89 9.91
N CYS A 337 15.83 14.13 9.48
CA CYS A 337 16.19 14.55 8.13
C CYS A 337 17.71 14.49 7.91
N GLN A 338 18.51 14.90 8.90
CA GLN A 338 19.96 14.83 8.80
C GLN A 338 20.46 13.37 8.73
N SER A 339 19.89 12.49 9.57
CA SER A 339 20.18 11.06 9.51
C SER A 339 19.77 10.46 8.17
N PHE A 340 18.59 10.82 7.65
CA PHE A 340 18.12 10.36 6.35
C PHE A 340 19.05 10.82 5.22
N LEU A 341 19.45 12.10 5.21
CA LEU A 341 20.38 12.63 4.23
C LEU A 341 21.73 11.88 4.28
N ALA A 342 22.24 11.61 5.48
CA ALA A 342 23.49 10.86 5.65
C ALA A 342 23.39 9.39 5.21
N THR A 343 22.25 8.74 5.49
CA THR A 343 22.05 7.31 5.18
C THR A 343 21.72 7.08 3.70
N CYS A 344 20.81 7.87 3.12
CA CYS A 344 20.26 7.63 1.79
C CYS A 344 21.08 8.28 0.65
N PHE A 345 21.96 9.23 0.97
CA PHE A 345 22.85 9.90 0.01
C PHE A 345 24.32 9.61 0.32
N ASN A 346 24.65 8.33 0.54
CA ASN A 346 26.03 7.88 0.67
C ASN A 346 26.63 7.60 -0.73
N ASP A 347 27.75 8.27 -1.04
CA ASP A 347 28.46 8.20 -2.32
C ASP A 347 28.73 6.77 -2.81
N PHE A 348 28.98 5.82 -1.91
CA PHE A 348 29.37 4.47 -2.31
C PHE A 348 28.23 3.65 -2.93
N LEU A 349 26.99 3.87 -2.50
CA LEU A 349 25.83 3.08 -2.95
C LEU A 349 25.23 3.60 -4.27
N ASP A 350 25.46 4.87 -4.61
CA ASP A 350 24.82 5.50 -5.75
C ASP A 350 25.37 5.03 -7.12
N TYR A 351 26.55 4.42 -7.18
CA TYR A 351 27.20 4.01 -8.43
C TYR A 351 26.44 2.92 -9.22
N GLN A 352 25.57 2.15 -8.55
CA GLN A 352 24.80 1.08 -9.18
C GLN A 352 23.38 1.51 -9.58
N LEU A 353 22.99 2.74 -9.25
CA LEU A 353 21.64 3.23 -9.49
C LEU A 353 21.44 3.62 -10.96
N SER A 354 20.23 3.38 -11.47
CA SER A 354 19.85 3.84 -12.80
C SER A 354 19.87 5.37 -12.89
N LEU A 355 20.07 5.90 -14.09
CA LEU A 355 20.08 7.35 -14.31
C LEU A 355 18.77 8.03 -13.87
N SER A 356 17.62 7.37 -14.06
CA SER A 356 16.33 7.87 -13.59
C SER A 356 16.26 7.96 -12.06
N MET A 357 16.74 6.93 -11.35
CA MET A 357 16.81 6.95 -9.90
C MET A 357 17.70 8.08 -9.37
N LEU A 358 18.88 8.23 -9.98
CA LEU A 358 19.83 9.27 -9.62
C LEU A 358 19.25 10.68 -9.80
N LYS A 359 18.43 10.91 -10.84
CA LYS A 359 17.72 12.18 -11.04
C LYS A 359 16.74 12.48 -9.91
N PHE A 360 15.90 11.53 -9.50
CA PHE A 360 14.94 11.74 -8.41
C PHE A 360 15.63 11.91 -7.06
N LYS A 361 16.67 11.11 -6.77
CA LYS A 361 17.52 11.32 -5.59
C LYS A 361 18.09 12.74 -5.57
N ALA A 362 18.74 13.17 -6.64
CA ALA A 362 19.34 14.51 -6.72
C ALA A 362 18.29 15.62 -6.56
N ALA A 363 17.10 15.46 -7.14
CA ALA A 363 16.00 16.41 -6.99
C ALA A 363 15.51 16.51 -5.54
N ILE A 364 15.35 15.37 -4.84
CA ILE A 364 14.98 15.36 -3.41
C ILE A 364 16.07 15.98 -2.55
N TYR A 365 17.34 15.66 -2.81
CA TYR A 365 18.46 16.28 -2.12
C TYR A 365 18.43 17.80 -2.30
N TYR A 366 18.24 18.27 -3.53
CA TYR A 366 18.14 19.69 -3.84
C TYR A 366 16.96 20.34 -3.10
N LEU A 367 15.77 19.72 -3.11
CA LEU A 367 14.60 20.21 -2.38
C LEU A 367 14.87 20.31 -0.87
N LEU A 368 15.48 19.30 -0.25
CA LEU A 368 15.78 19.29 1.18
C LEU A 368 16.89 20.29 1.57
N VAL A 369 17.90 20.50 0.72
CA VAL A 369 19.02 21.41 1.02
C VAL A 369 18.70 22.87 0.69
N SER A 370 18.03 23.14 -0.44
CA SER A 370 17.62 24.49 -0.82
C SER A 370 16.67 25.10 0.20
N THR A 371 15.84 24.27 0.82
CA THR A 371 14.94 24.68 1.89
C THR A 371 15.68 24.92 3.22
N ALA A 372 16.73 24.16 3.54
CA ALA A 372 17.48 24.34 4.79
C ALA A 372 18.18 25.71 4.93
N ASN A 373 18.52 26.38 3.83
CA ASN A 373 19.27 27.64 3.84
C ASN A 373 18.54 28.76 3.07
N PRO A 374 17.40 29.28 3.56
CA PRO A 374 16.68 30.36 2.89
C PRO A 374 17.52 31.64 2.76
N ASP A 375 18.46 31.88 3.68
CA ASP A 375 19.28 33.09 3.70
C ASP A 375 20.26 33.20 2.53
N HIS A 376 20.66 32.06 1.94
CA HIS A 376 21.55 32.08 0.77
C HIS A 376 20.86 32.63 -0.49
N ALA A 377 19.53 32.56 -0.58
CA ALA A 377 18.80 33.06 -1.73
C ALA A 377 18.60 34.59 -1.70
N LYS A 378 18.58 35.22 -0.51
CA LYS A 378 18.25 36.65 -0.38
C LYS A 378 19.43 37.61 -0.56
N ASN A 379 20.67 37.18 -0.32
CA ASN A 379 21.79 38.11 -0.22
C ASN A 379 22.49 38.49 -1.54
N ASN A 380 22.08 37.96 -2.69
CA ASN A 380 22.79 38.22 -3.95
C ASN A 380 22.20 39.36 -4.81
N ASN A 381 21.13 40.04 -4.37
CA ASN A 381 20.46 41.04 -5.20
C ASN A 381 20.62 42.50 -4.76
N ASN A 382 21.49 42.81 -3.78
CA ASN A 382 21.59 44.17 -3.24
C ASN A 382 22.96 44.85 -3.39
N ASN A 383 23.84 44.38 -4.29
CA ASN A 383 25.17 45.01 -4.48
C ASN A 383 25.43 45.61 -5.87
N ASN A 384 24.37 45.95 -6.63
CA ASN A 384 24.56 46.61 -7.93
C ASN A 384 23.99 48.03 -8.03
N ASN A 385 23.81 48.73 -6.90
CA ASN A 385 23.40 50.14 -6.93
C ASN A 385 24.20 51.00 -5.95
N ASN A 386 25.53 51.02 -6.10
CA ASN A 386 26.33 52.15 -5.63
C ASN A 386 27.60 52.32 -6.46
N ASN A 387 27.43 52.63 -7.74
CA ASN A 387 28.52 53.07 -8.59
C ASN A 387 28.08 54.26 -9.46
N ASN A 388 27.66 55.36 -8.83
CA ASN A 388 27.78 56.69 -9.44
C ASN A 388 27.50 57.84 -8.45
N ASN A 389 28.49 58.29 -7.68
CA ASN A 389 28.78 59.73 -7.68
C ASN A 389 30.21 60.02 -7.24
N ASN A 390 30.98 60.44 -8.21
CA ASN A 390 32.34 60.94 -8.15
C ASN A 390 32.30 62.41 -7.72
N ASN A 391 32.71 62.77 -6.49
CA ASN A 391 33.31 64.09 -6.28
C ASN A 391 34.23 64.15 -5.05
N ASN A 392 35.49 63.88 -5.33
CA ASN A 392 36.68 64.57 -4.84
C ASN A 392 36.43 65.71 -3.82
N ASN A 393 36.59 65.46 -2.52
CA ASN A 393 37.17 66.51 -1.68
C ASN A 393 38.08 65.94 -0.58
N ASN A 394 39.33 66.35 -0.74
CA ASN A 394 40.47 66.21 0.11
C ASN A 394 40.20 66.77 1.52
N ASN A 395 40.66 66.09 2.57
CA ASN A 395 41.54 66.62 3.63
C ASN A 395 41.24 66.12 5.06
N ASN A 396 42.25 65.45 5.62
CA ASN A 396 42.69 65.35 7.02
C ASN A 396 41.75 64.90 8.17
N ASN A 397 42.08 63.70 8.66
CA ASN A 397 42.64 63.47 10.00
C ASN A 397 41.82 63.96 11.21
N ASN A 398 41.05 63.07 11.85
CA ASN A 398 41.22 62.91 13.30
C ASN A 398 40.83 61.53 13.82
N ASN A 399 41.73 61.05 14.66
CA ASN A 399 41.77 59.83 15.44
C ASN A 399 40.72 59.91 16.56
N ASN A 400 39.72 59.04 16.61
CA ASN A 400 39.10 58.73 17.90
C ASN A 400 38.68 57.27 18.03
N ASN A 401 39.53 56.59 18.77
CA ASN A 401 39.48 55.24 19.27
C ASN A 401 38.58 55.20 20.52
N ASN A 402 37.39 54.58 20.48
CA ASN A 402 36.85 53.91 21.68
C ASN A 402 35.67 52.95 21.39
N ASN A 403 36.01 51.66 21.38
CA ASN A 403 35.42 50.63 22.24
C ASN A 403 33.88 50.54 22.38
N ASN A 404 33.26 49.56 21.69
CA ASN A 404 32.24 48.76 22.37
C ASN A 404 32.27 47.29 21.92
N ASN A 405 32.64 46.47 22.89
CA ASN A 405 32.91 45.05 22.86
C ASN A 405 31.66 44.31 23.37
N ASN A 406 30.79 43.79 22.49
CA ASN A 406 29.87 42.70 22.85
C ASN A 406 29.09 42.16 21.63
N ASN A 407 29.50 41.03 21.05
CA ASN A 407 28.62 39.88 20.79
C ASN A 407 29.43 38.72 20.18
N ASN A 408 30.16 37.99 21.01
CA ASN A 408 30.91 36.81 20.59
C ASN A 408 30.30 35.56 21.24
N ASN A 409 29.15 35.08 20.74
CA ASN A 409 28.66 33.76 21.14
C ASN A 409 27.66 33.13 20.16
N ASN A 410 28.05 32.92 18.89
CA ASN A 410 27.19 32.17 17.96
C ASN A 410 27.94 31.21 17.02
N ASN A 411 29.04 30.60 17.47
CA ASN A 411 29.90 29.78 16.60
C ASN A 411 29.65 28.26 16.66
N ASN A 412 28.59 27.78 17.34
CA ASN A 412 28.42 26.33 17.57
C ASN A 412 27.42 25.61 16.64
N ASN A 413 26.76 26.30 15.70
CA ASN A 413 25.82 25.65 14.75
C ASN A 413 26.41 25.31 13.37
N ASN A 414 27.69 25.60 13.11
CA ASN A 414 28.30 25.37 11.78
C ASN A 414 28.86 23.96 11.55
N ASN A 415 28.96 23.10 12.57
CA ASN A 415 29.55 21.76 12.40
C ASN A 415 28.69 20.84 11.52
N GLY A 416 27.36 20.94 11.57
CA GLY A 416 26.48 20.17 10.68
C GLY A 416 26.62 20.55 9.21
N LEU A 417 26.75 21.85 8.91
CA LEU A 417 26.91 22.39 7.55
C LEU A 417 28.25 22.03 6.92
N THR A 418 29.30 21.90 7.73
CA THR A 418 30.65 21.57 7.23
C THR A 418 30.69 20.13 6.71
N TYR A 419 29.94 19.21 7.33
CA TYR A 419 29.79 17.84 6.85
C TYR A 419 29.01 17.78 5.52
N VAL A 420 27.89 18.51 5.43
CA VAL A 420 27.07 18.57 4.19
C VAL A 420 27.86 19.19 3.03
N ASN A 421 28.57 20.30 3.26
CA ASN A 421 29.42 20.92 2.25
C ASN A 421 30.66 20.07 1.93
N GLN A 422 31.20 19.30 2.88
CA GLN A 422 32.26 18.33 2.60
C GLN A 422 31.79 17.21 1.68
N CYS A 423 30.59 16.66 1.89
CA CYS A 423 29.96 15.70 0.98
C CYS A 423 29.82 16.29 -0.44
N LEU A 424 29.37 17.54 -0.57
CA LEU A 424 29.24 18.21 -1.87
C LEU A 424 30.58 18.52 -2.54
N SER A 425 31.58 18.99 -1.77
CA SER A 425 32.88 19.39 -2.30
C SER A 425 33.70 18.23 -2.88
N LYS A 426 33.45 16.99 -2.44
CA LYS A 426 34.13 15.79 -2.96
C LYS A 426 33.57 15.32 -4.31
N ARG A 427 32.39 15.79 -4.74
CA ARG A 427 31.84 15.53 -6.09
C ARG A 427 32.20 16.64 -7.08
N LYS A 428 33.40 16.56 -7.66
CA LYS A 428 33.73 17.18 -8.97
C LYS A 428 33.62 16.17 -10.12
N ASN A 429 32.52 15.41 -10.19
CA ASN A 429 32.13 14.76 -11.45
C ASN A 429 31.10 15.65 -12.16
N PHE A 430 31.65 16.58 -12.94
CA PHE A 430 30.99 17.65 -13.71
C PHE A 430 29.88 17.17 -14.66
N GLN A 431 29.85 15.89 -15.01
CA GLN A 431 28.84 15.31 -15.90
C GLN A 431 27.49 15.05 -15.19
N PHE A 432 27.50 14.88 -13.87
CA PHE A 432 26.28 14.62 -13.09
C PHE A 432 25.48 15.90 -12.82
N SER A 433 26.17 17.03 -12.56
CA SER A 433 25.51 18.31 -12.34
C SER A 433 24.77 18.80 -13.58
N LEU A 434 25.30 18.57 -14.78
CA LEU A 434 24.67 19.06 -16.01
C LEU A 434 23.33 18.35 -16.30
N LEU A 435 23.30 17.01 -16.21
CA LEU A 435 22.07 16.23 -16.44
C LEU A 435 21.00 16.46 -15.37
N VAL A 436 21.42 16.70 -14.12
CA VAL A 436 20.51 17.08 -13.03
C VAL A 436 20.00 18.50 -13.24
N LEU A 437 20.85 19.45 -13.64
CA LEU A 437 20.44 20.82 -13.95
C LEU A 437 19.48 20.87 -15.14
N GLU A 438 19.75 20.17 -16.25
CA GLU A 438 18.83 20.11 -17.40
C GLU A 438 17.47 19.52 -17.01
N PHE A 439 17.46 18.45 -16.21
CA PHE A 439 16.22 17.88 -15.69
C PHE A 439 15.48 18.86 -14.78
N LEU A 440 16.18 19.45 -13.80
CA LEU A 440 15.60 20.45 -12.90
C LEU A 440 15.11 21.66 -13.67
N GLU A 441 15.85 22.17 -14.67
CA GLU A 441 15.43 23.27 -15.52
C GLU A 441 14.18 22.90 -16.33
N SER A 442 14.13 21.72 -16.95
CA SER A 442 12.95 21.27 -17.69
C SER A 442 11.70 21.17 -16.80
N GLU A 443 11.86 20.68 -15.56
CA GLU A 443 10.78 20.60 -14.58
C GLU A 443 10.42 21.97 -13.97
N PHE A 444 11.41 22.86 -13.75
CA PHE A 444 11.19 24.23 -13.29
C PHE A 444 10.47 25.08 -14.34
N GLN A 445 10.69 24.83 -15.63
CA GLN A 445 9.93 25.45 -16.71
C GLN A 445 8.49 24.95 -16.74
N ASN A 446 8.23 23.69 -16.38
CA ASN A 446 6.87 23.15 -16.24
C ASN A 446 6.15 23.62 -14.95
N LEU A 447 6.90 24.15 -13.98
CA LEU A 447 6.40 24.67 -12.69
C LEU A 447 5.99 26.15 -12.75
N LYS A 448 6.46 26.89 -13.75
CA LYS A 448 6.04 28.26 -14.03
C LYS A 448 4.86 28.26 -14.99
#